data_AF-A0A7C0U574-F1
#
_entry.id   AF-A0A7C0U574-F1
#
_cell.length_a   1.000
_cell.length_b   1.000
_cell.length_c   1.000
_cell.angle_alpha   90.00
_cell.angle_beta   90.00
_cell.angle_gamma   90.00
#
_symmetry.space_group_name_H-M   'P 1'
#
loop_
_entity.id
_entity.type
_entity.pdbx_description
1 polymer ?
#
loop_
_entity_poly.entity_id
_entity_poly.type
_entity_poly.pdbx_seq_one_letter_code
_entity_poly.pdbx_strand_id
1 'polypeptide(L)' 'MESELREETEKWLERIKKAFSSVKASNRNERYIENVKAYIADSEYFLGKGDLIRAFEAVIWAWAWLEIGKEIGVVKEGSK' A
#
# COMPACT_ATOMS: atom_id res chain seq x y z
N MET A 1 7.96 18.52 10.54
CA MET A 1 6.56 18.04 10.51
C MET A 1 6.10 17.80 9.07
N GLU A 2 5.97 18.81 8.21
CA GLU A 2 5.55 18.57 6.81
C GLU A 2 6.62 17.83 5.98
N SER A 3 7.90 18.19 6.11
CA SER A 3 9.00 17.48 5.43
C SER A 3 9.09 16.03 5.86
N GLU A 4 9.02 15.79 7.16
CA GLU A 4 9.04 14.46 7.77
C GLU A 4 7.85 13.59 7.32
N LEU A 5 6.63 14.16 7.27
CA LEU A 5 5.45 13.44 6.80
C LEU A 5 5.57 13.07 5.33
N ARG A 6 6.11 13.97 4.49
CA ARG A 6 6.41 13.71 3.08
C ARG A 6 7.44 12.58 2.95
N GLU A 7 8.56 12.67 3.66
CA GLU A 7 9.64 11.68 3.63
C GLU A 7 9.16 10.30 4.06
N GLU A 8 8.39 10.20 5.15
CA GLU A 8 7.81 8.93 5.58
C GLU A 8 6.77 8.41 4.58
N THR A 9 5.93 9.28 4.01
CA THR A 9 4.97 8.88 2.96
C THR A 9 5.71 8.28 1.75
N GLU A 10 6.73 8.97 1.23
CA GLU A 10 7.53 8.52 0.09
C GLU A 10 8.23 7.18 0.37
N LYS A 11 8.87 7.07 1.54
CA LYS A 11 9.53 5.84 2.00
C LYS A 11 8.58 4.66 2.09
N TRP A 12 7.41 4.82 2.71
CA TRP A 12 6.45 3.73 2.85
C TRP A 12 5.75 3.39 1.54
N LEU A 13 5.56 4.37 0.67
CA LEU A 13 4.99 4.17 -0.66
C LEU A 13 5.95 3.41 -1.58
N GLU A 14 7.25 3.70 -1.53
CA GLU A 14 8.28 2.95 -2.25
C GLU A 14 8.34 1.50 -1.76
N ARG A 15 8.36 1.30 -0.44
CA ARG A 15 8.42 -0.04 0.17
C ARG A 15 7.21 -0.89 -0.19
N ILE A 16 6.00 -0.33 -0.14
CA ILE A 16 4.80 -1.12 -0.46
C ILE A 16 4.73 -1.49 -1.93
N LYS A 17 5.16 -0.62 -2.86
CA LYS A 17 5.23 -0.97 -4.28
C LYS A 17 6.14 -2.17 -4.53
N LYS A 18 7.30 -2.20 -3.85
CA LYS A 18 8.22 -3.35 -3.89
C LYS A 18 7.56 -4.60 -3.31
N ALA A 19 6.97 -4.51 -2.12
CA ALA A 19 6.30 -5.63 -1.46
C ALA A 19 5.10 -6.15 -2.28
N PHE A 20 4.34 -5.26 -2.90
CA PHE A 20 3.17 -5.60 -3.71
C PHE A 20 3.56 -6.25 -5.04
N SER A 21 4.70 -5.88 -5.64
CA SER A 21 5.17 -6.48 -6.90
C SER A 21 5.47 -7.99 -6.80
N SER A 22 5.77 -8.50 -5.60
CA SER A 22 6.01 -9.93 -5.36
C SER A 22 4.75 -10.68 -4.93
N VAL A 23 3.63 -9.99 -4.74
CA VAL A 23 2.38 -10.59 -4.29
C VAL A 23 1.62 -11.20 -5.48
N LYS A 24 1.11 -12.42 -5.29
CA LYS A 24 0.17 -13.04 -6.23
C LYS A 24 -1.20 -13.10 -5.58
N ALA A 25 -2.23 -12.64 -6.31
CA ALA A 25 -3.61 -12.82 -5.89
C ALA A 25 -3.94 -14.32 -5.88
N SER A 26 -4.51 -14.81 -4.77
CA SER A 26 -5.21 -16.09 -4.81
C SER A 26 -6.58 -15.85 -5.45
N ASN A 27 -7.02 -16.77 -6.31
CA ASN A 27 -8.22 -16.64 -7.17
C ASN A 27 -9.54 -16.40 -6.41
N ARG A 28 -9.53 -16.42 -5.07
CA ARG A 28 -10.70 -16.17 -4.22
C ARG A 28 -10.72 -14.78 -3.57
N ASN A 29 -9.66 -13.97 -3.75
CA ASN A 29 -9.47 -12.72 -2.99
C ASN A 29 -8.98 -11.54 -3.85
N GLU A 30 -9.37 -11.48 -5.13
CA GLU A 30 -8.97 -10.41 -6.06
C GLU A 30 -9.30 -9.01 -5.52
N ARG A 31 -10.49 -8.85 -4.91
CA ARG A 31 -10.93 -7.59 -4.30
C ARG A 31 -10.00 -7.08 -3.20
N TYR A 32 -9.31 -7.99 -2.51
CA TYR A 32 -8.37 -7.64 -1.46
C TYR A 32 -7.10 -6.99 -2.03
N ILE A 33 -6.59 -7.54 -3.14
CA ILE A 33 -5.45 -7.00 -3.90
C ILE A 33 -5.83 -5.70 -4.60
N GLU A 34 -7.06 -5.60 -5.13
CA GLU A 34 -7.59 -4.37 -5.70
C GLU A 34 -7.62 -3.22 -4.69
N ASN A 35 -8.06 -3.48 -3.45
CA ASN A 35 -8.06 -2.47 -2.39
C ASN A 35 -6.64 -1.97 -2.07
N VAL A 36 -5.67 -2.87 -1.92
CA VAL A 36 -4.26 -2.46 -1.71
C VAL A 36 -3.77 -1.58 -2.85
N LYS A 37 -4.05 -1.98 -4.11
CA LYS A 37 -3.67 -1.20 -5.29
C LYS A 37 -4.36 0.17 -5.32
N ALA A 38 -5.64 0.25 -4.96
CA ALA A 38 -6.41 1.49 -4.90
C ALA A 38 -5.78 2.47 -3.90
N TYR A 39 -5.48 2.02 -2.68
CA TYR A 39 -4.86 2.88 -1.67
C TYR A 39 -3.42 3.31 -2.02
N ILE A 40 -2.65 2.48 -2.72
CA ILE A 40 -1.34 2.90 -3.28
C ILE A 40 -1.54 4.05 -4.28
N ALA A 41 -2.50 3.93 -5.20
CA ALA A 41 -2.79 4.95 -6.20
C ALA A 41 -3.33 6.24 -5.58
N ASP A 42 -4.18 6.14 -4.56
CA ASP A 42 -4.68 7.29 -3.79
C ASP A 42 -3.53 8.02 -3.09
N SER A 43 -2.61 7.28 -2.47
CA SER A 43 -1.43 7.87 -1.83
C SER A 43 -0.56 8.64 -2.83
N GLU A 44 -0.28 8.07 -4.01
CA GLU A 44 0.42 8.76 -5.10
C GLU A 44 -0.30 10.03 -5.55
N TYR A 45 -1.62 9.96 -5.69
CA TYR A 45 -2.44 11.09 -6.11
C TYR A 45 -2.39 12.23 -5.09
N PHE A 46 -2.64 11.94 -3.81
CA PHE A 46 -2.64 12.97 -2.76
C PHE A 46 -1.24 13.54 -2.52
N LEU A 47 -0.20 12.71 -2.58
CA LEU A 47 1.19 13.17 -2.46
C LEU A 47 1.56 14.16 -3.58
N GLY A 48 1.15 13.84 -4.82
CA GLY A 48 1.36 14.71 -5.99
C GLY A 48 0.58 16.04 -5.91
N LYS A 49 -0.50 16.09 -5.12
CA LYS A 49 -1.27 17.31 -4.83
C LYS A 49 -0.75 18.09 -3.61
N GLY A 50 0.20 17.53 -2.86
CA GLY A 50 0.66 18.10 -1.60
C GLY A 50 -0.30 17.91 -0.42
N ASP A 51 -1.33 17.07 -0.56
CA ASP A 51 -2.24 16.69 0.54
C ASP A 51 -1.57 15.58 1.37
N LEU A 52 -0.61 15.99 2.20
CA LEU A 52 0.28 15.05 2.91
C LEU A 52 -0.45 14.18 3.93
N ILE A 53 -1.52 14.69 4.54
CA ILE A 53 -2.31 13.93 5.54
C ILE A 53 -3.01 12.77 4.84
N ARG A 54 -3.73 13.03 3.74
CA ARG A 54 -4.41 11.96 3.00
C ARG A 54 -3.44 11.02 2.30
N ALA A 55 -2.30 11.54 1.83
CA ALA A 55 -1.26 10.70 1.24
C ALA A 55 -0.70 9.70 2.25
N PHE A 56 -0.41 10.17 3.47
CA PHE A 56 0.07 9.32 4.56
C PHE A 56 -1.01 8.32 5.02
N GLU A 57 -2.25 8.78 5.21
CA GLU A 57 -3.38 7.91 5.57
C GLU A 57 -3.57 6.78 4.55
N ALA A 58 -3.57 7.11 3.25
CA ALA A 58 -3.76 6.14 2.19
C ALA A 58 -2.65 5.08 2.15
N VAL A 59 -1.36 5.47 2.32
CA VAL A 59 -0.27 4.47 2.35
C VAL A 59 -0.35 3.57 3.58
N ILE A 60 -0.78 4.09 4.74
CA ILE A 60 -1.01 3.27 5.93
C ILE A 60 -2.15 2.28 5.72
N TRP A 61 -3.26 2.71 5.10
CA TRP A 61 -4.35 1.78 4.74
C TRP A 61 -3.88 0.70 3.76
N ALA A 62 -3.09 1.05 2.76
CA ALA A 62 -2.54 0.08 1.83
C ALA A 62 -1.70 -1.00 2.56
N TRP A 63 -0.85 -0.59 3.50
CA TRP A 63 -0.07 -1.51 4.34
C TRP A 63 -0.94 -2.35 5.26
N ALA A 64 -1.93 -1.75 5.91
CA ALA A 64 -2.84 -2.45 6.81
C ALA A 64 -3.58 -3.58 6.08
N TRP A 65 -4.14 -3.28 4.90
CA TRP A 65 -4.74 -4.31 4.06
C TRP A 65 -3.71 -5.38 3.73
N LEU A 66 -2.56 -5.02 3.14
CA LEU A 66 -1.55 -5.99 2.73
C LEU A 66 -1.13 -6.95 3.85
N GLU A 67 -0.75 -6.44 5.02
CA GLU A 67 -0.24 -7.24 6.13
C GLU A 67 -1.33 -8.08 6.80
N ILE A 68 -2.53 -7.52 7.03
CA ILE A 68 -3.68 -8.32 7.51
C ILE A 68 -3.98 -9.43 6.50
N GLY A 69 -3.86 -9.15 5.20
CA GLY A 69 -4.12 -10.10 4.14
C GLY A 69 -3.14 -11.26 4.13
N LYS A 70 -1.87 -10.99 4.45
CA LYS A 70 -0.84 -12.03 4.64
C LYS A 70 -1.15 -12.88 5.88
N GLU A 71 -1.46 -12.23 6.99
CA GLU A 71 -1.74 -12.89 8.28
C GLU A 71 -2.90 -13.88 8.17
N ILE A 72 -4.00 -13.50 7.52
CA ILE A 72 -5.18 -14.37 7.35
C ILE A 72 -5.07 -15.30 6.12
N GLY A 73 -3.94 -15.28 5.40
CA GLY A 73 -3.65 -16.18 4.28
C GLY A 73 -4.41 -15.90 2.97
N VAL A 74 -5.03 -14.72 2.82
CA VAL A 74 -5.71 -14.31 1.57
C VAL A 74 -4.74 -13.74 0.54
N VAL A 75 -3.63 -13.18 1.02
CA VAL A 75 -2.48 -12.73 0.24
C VAL A 75 -1.30 -13.68 0.47
N LYS A 76 -0.61 -14.09 -0.59
CA LYS A 76 0.62 -14.88 -0.49
C LYS A 76 1.78 -14.15 -1.17
N GLU A 77 2.93 -14.13 -0.52
CA GLU A 77 4.18 -13.76 -1.18
C GLU A 77 4.50 -14.83 -2.23
N GLY A 78 4.84 -14.40 -3.44
CA GLY A 78 5.38 -15.29 -4.45
C GLY A 78 6.68 -15.89 -3.93
N SER A 79 6.75 -17.22 -3.88
CA SER A 79 8.00 -17.94 -3.59
C SER A 79 9.11 -17.40 -4.49
N LYS A 80 10.22 -16.99 -3.86
CA LYS A 80 11.45 -16.57 -4.52
C LYS A 80 12.05 -17.69 -5.35
#